data_AF-A0A7S1R582-F1
#
_entry.id   AF-A0A7S1R582-F1
#
_cell.length_a   1.000
_cell.length_b   1.000
_cell.length_c   1.000
_cell.angle_alpha   90.00
_cell.angle_beta   90.00
_cell.angle_gamma   90.00
#
_symmetry.space_group_name_H-M   'P 1'
#
loop_
_entity.id
_entity.type
_entity.pdbx_description
1 polymer ?
#
loop_
_entity_poly.entity_id
_entity_poly.type
_entity_poly.pdbx_seq_one_letter_code
_entity_poly.pdbx_strand_id
1 'polypeptide(L)'
;IAFLKYLIEQGAWYDRKDLLCKQVRDTQFLAAMAPPGGGRNALDPRFVSLFTVFNIANPAESSLRTIYTQILESQFEAISKEVQEMVPKLVSMLLQLYQHITDTMPATPAKFHYIFNLRDL
;
A
#
# COMPACT_ATOMS: atom_id res chain seq x y z
N ILE A 1 9.84 -18.02 -0.48
CA ILE A 1 10.12 -17.64 0.93
C ILE A 1 11.37 -18.33 1.44
N ALA A 2 11.52 -19.66 1.37
CA ALA A 2 12.71 -20.37 1.86
C ALA A 2 14.05 -19.83 1.34
N PHE A 3 14.16 -19.52 0.05
CA PHE A 3 15.35 -18.89 -0.52
C PHE A 3 15.64 -17.50 0.08
N LEU A 4 14.62 -16.64 0.20
CA LEU A 4 14.78 -15.30 0.75
C LEU A 4 15.20 -15.35 2.22
N LYS A 5 14.63 -16.29 2.99
CA LYS A 5 15.05 -16.56 4.37
C LYS A 5 16.55 -16.87 4.43
N TYR A 6 16.99 -17.83 3.62
CA TYR A 6 18.39 -18.22 3.55
C TYR A 6 19.29 -17.05 3.14
N LEU A 7 18.90 -16.30 2.10
CA LEU A 7 19.64 -15.15 1.59
C LEU A 7 19.86 -14.08 2.66
N ILE A 8 18.82 -13.77 3.44
CA ILE A 8 18.88 -12.72 4.48
C ILE A 8 19.64 -13.21 5.71
N GLU A 9 19.47 -14.47 6.11
CA GLU A 9 20.20 -15.04 7.25
C GLU A 9 21.69 -15.19 6.98
N GLN A 10 22.06 -15.62 5.77
CA GLN A 10 23.45 -15.95 5.44
C GLN A 10 24.18 -14.83 4.69
N GLY A 11 23.45 -13.84 4.16
CA GLY A 11 24.03 -12.81 3.29
C GLY A 11 24.64 -13.38 2.01
N ALA A 12 24.20 -14.56 1.56
CA ALA A 12 24.78 -15.27 0.43
C ALA A 12 23.81 -16.28 -0.17
N TRP A 13 24.11 -16.75 -1.39
CA TRP A 13 23.45 -17.91 -1.98
C TRP A 13 24.38 -18.74 -2.86
N TYR A 14 24.01 -19.99 -3.11
CA TYR A 14 24.71 -20.87 -4.04
C TYR A 14 24.05 -20.81 -5.42
N ASP A 15 24.84 -20.60 -6.48
CA ASP A 15 24.34 -20.75 -7.84
C ASP A 15 23.98 -22.21 -8.11
N ARG A 16 22.82 -22.47 -8.71
CA ARG A 16 22.37 -23.84 -9.01
C ARG A 16 23.10 -24.47 -10.18
N LYS A 17 23.71 -23.66 -11.06
CA LYS A 17 24.44 -24.16 -12.24
C LYS A 17 25.87 -24.57 -11.88
N ASP A 18 26.60 -23.66 -11.25
CA ASP A 18 28.04 -23.76 -11.01
C ASP A 18 28.38 -24.04 -9.54
N LEU A 19 27.38 -24.09 -8.65
CA LEU A 19 27.52 -24.38 -7.21
C LEU A 19 28.46 -23.40 -6.48
N LEU A 20 28.73 -22.24 -7.08
CA LEU A 20 29.54 -21.19 -6.49
C LEU A 20 28.72 -20.37 -5.49
N CYS A 21 29.31 -20.11 -4.33
CA CYS A 21 28.73 -19.24 -3.31
C CYS A 21 28.92 -17.77 -3.71
N LYS A 22 27.82 -17.04 -3.84
CA LYS A 22 27.75 -15.60 -4.13
C LYS A 22 27.39 -14.87 -2.85
N GLN A 23 28.29 -14.00 -2.39
CA GLN A 23 28.07 -13.17 -1.21
C GLN A 23 27.43 -11.83 -1.58
N VAL A 24 26.48 -11.39 -0.76
CA VAL A 24 25.88 -10.06 -0.81
C VAL A 24 26.54 -9.21 0.27
N ARG A 25 27.09 -8.07 -0.14
CA ARG A 25 27.71 -7.10 0.78
C ARG A 25 27.00 -5.76 0.65
N ASP A 26 27.02 -4.98 1.72
CA ASP A 26 26.57 -3.59 1.75
C ASP A 26 25.16 -3.38 1.20
N THR A 27 24.23 -4.29 1.52
CA THR A 27 22.85 -4.26 1.04
C THR A 27 21.87 -4.34 2.20
N GLN A 28 20.75 -3.62 2.10
CA GLN A 28 19.63 -3.70 3.03
C GLN A 28 18.39 -4.26 2.34
N PHE A 29 17.59 -5.02 3.08
CA PHE A 29 16.37 -5.63 2.57
C PHE A 29 15.14 -4.92 3.12
N LEU A 30 14.28 -4.43 2.22
CA LEU A 30 12.97 -3.88 2.53
C LEU A 30 11.90 -4.75 1.86
N ALA A 31 10.83 -5.07 2.58
CA ALA A 31 9.73 -5.85 2.07
C ALA A 31 8.39 -5.27 2.54
N ALA A 32 7.36 -5.46 1.73
CA ALA A 32 5.97 -5.15 2.08
C ALA A 32 5.09 -6.35 1.74
N MET A 33 4.07 -6.58 2.56
CA MET A 33 3.08 -7.63 2.34
C MET A 33 1.70 -7.11 2.71
N ALA A 34 0.69 -7.63 2.04
CA ALA A 34 -0.69 -7.45 2.45
C ALA A 34 -1.04 -8.41 3.60
N PRO A 35 -1.99 -8.06 4.48
CA PRO A 35 -2.49 -8.97 5.50
C PRO A 35 -2.95 -10.32 4.89
N PRO A 36 -2.75 -11.44 5.60
CA PRO A 36 -3.25 -12.75 5.17
C PRO A 36 -4.78 -12.75 5.13
N GLY A 37 -5.36 -13.44 4.15
CA GLY A 37 -6.81 -13.45 3.90
C GLY A 37 -7.16 -13.16 2.44
N GLY A 38 -8.42 -13.37 2.05
CA GLY A 38 -8.89 -13.12 0.67
C GLY A 38 -8.10 -13.87 -0.41
N GLY A 39 -7.58 -15.07 -0.10
CA GLY A 39 -6.72 -15.86 -0.99
C GLY A 39 -5.21 -15.59 -0.84
N ARG A 40 -4.80 -14.68 0.03
CA ARG A 40 -3.39 -14.42 0.35
C ARG A 40 -2.89 -15.34 1.46
N ASN A 41 -1.77 -16.00 1.20
CA ASN A 41 -1.16 -16.93 2.14
C ASN A 41 -0.45 -16.21 3.29
N ALA A 42 -0.53 -16.78 4.49
CA ALA A 42 0.31 -16.36 5.60
C ALA A 42 1.78 -16.69 5.31
N LEU A 43 2.69 -15.82 5.78
CA LEU A 43 4.13 -16.07 5.71
C LEU A 43 4.61 -16.93 6.87
N ASP A 44 5.71 -17.67 6.65
CA ASP A 44 6.40 -18.43 7.69
C ASP A 44 6.90 -17.45 8.79
N PRO A 45 6.53 -17.65 10.07
CA PRO A 45 6.99 -16.81 11.18
C PRO A 45 8.50 -16.69 11.29
N ARG A 46 9.27 -17.72 10.87
CA ARG A 46 10.74 -17.72 10.88
C ARG A 46 11.34 -16.76 9.87
N PHE A 47 10.63 -16.48 8.78
CA PHE A 47 11.05 -15.47 7.82
C PHE A 47 10.69 -14.07 8.33
N VAL A 48 9.50 -13.93 8.90
CA VAL A 48 9.01 -12.65 9.45
C VAL A 48 9.90 -12.18 10.61
N SER A 49 10.43 -13.08 11.43
CA SER A 49 11.35 -12.74 12.53
C SER A 49 12.68 -12.12 12.09
N LEU A 50 13.03 -12.18 10.79
CA LEU A 50 14.21 -11.52 10.24
C LEU A 50 13.99 -10.01 10.00
N PHE A 51 12.76 -9.53 10.15
CA PHE A 51 12.38 -8.14 9.89
C PHE A 51 11.77 -7.48 11.12
N THR A 52 11.87 -6.16 11.18
CA THR A 52 10.97 -5.36 12.01
C THR A 52 9.69 -5.11 11.21
N VAL A 53 8.54 -5.52 11.74
CA VAL A 53 7.26 -5.43 11.05
C VAL A 53 6.46 -4.24 11.56
N PHE A 54 6.00 -3.41 10.62
CA PHE A 54 5.10 -2.29 10.90
C PHE A 54 3.75 -2.57 10.25
N ASN A 55 2.67 -2.34 10.99
CA ASN A 55 1.32 -2.37 10.42
C ASN A 55 0.95 -0.97 9.92
N ILE A 56 0.66 -0.85 8.62
CA ILE A 56 0.21 0.40 8.01
C ILE A 56 -1.32 0.41 8.07
N ALA A 57 -1.87 1.19 9.00
CA ALA A 57 -3.30 1.43 9.09
C ALA A 57 -3.76 2.44 8.03
N ASN A 58 -5.06 2.46 7.74
CA ASN A 58 -5.65 3.50 6.92
C ASN A 58 -5.42 4.88 7.56
N PRO A 59 -5.06 5.90 6.77
CA PRO A 59 -4.87 7.26 7.28
C PRO A 59 -6.19 7.83 7.81
N ALA A 60 -6.08 8.76 8.77
CA ALA A 60 -7.24 9.48 9.27
C ALA A 60 -7.90 10.32 8.16
N GLU A 61 -9.22 10.51 8.24
CA GLU A 61 -9.98 11.31 7.27
C GLU A 61 -9.44 12.74 7.17
N SER A 62 -9.00 13.33 8.29
CA SER A 62 -8.36 14.65 8.31
C SER A 62 -7.10 14.68 7.44
N SER A 63 -6.24 13.67 7.55
CA SER A 63 -5.04 13.54 6.73
C SER A 63 -5.38 13.39 5.25
N LEU A 64 -6.38 12.55 4.92
CA LEU A 64 -6.86 12.39 3.55
C LEU A 64 -7.37 13.72 2.98
N ARG A 65 -8.20 14.43 3.74
CA ARG A 65 -8.70 15.75 3.37
C ARG A 65 -7.56 16.72 3.08
N THR A 66 -6.56 16.80 3.96
CA THR A 66 -5.39 17.66 3.74
C THR A 66 -4.63 17.26 2.46
N ILE A 67 -4.33 15.97 2.27
CA ILE A 67 -3.58 15.48 1.10
C ILE A 67 -4.32 15.82 -0.20
N TYR A 68 -5.61 15.48 -0.30
CA TYR A 68 -6.39 15.70 -1.52
C TYR A 68 -6.68 17.19 -1.78
N THR A 69 -6.88 17.99 -0.72
CA THR A 69 -6.98 19.45 -0.87
C THR A 69 -5.69 20.02 -1.47
N GLN A 70 -4.52 19.65 -0.94
CA GLN A 70 -3.24 20.14 -1.47
C GLN A 70 -2.98 19.71 -2.91
N ILE A 71 -3.30 18.45 -3.25
CA ILE A 71 -3.18 17.97 -4.64
C ILE A 71 -4.04 18.81 -5.58
N LEU A 72 -5.32 19.03 -5.25
CA LEU A 72 -6.22 19.77 -6.12
C LEU A 72 -5.92 21.27 -6.17
N GLU A 73 -5.55 21.87 -5.04
CA GLU A 73 -5.09 23.27 -5.01
C GLU A 73 -3.89 23.48 -5.93
N SER A 74 -2.91 22.58 -5.90
CA SER A 74 -1.74 22.65 -6.79
C SER A 74 -2.10 22.47 -8.26
N GLN A 75 -3.10 21.65 -8.58
CA GLN A 75 -3.54 21.43 -9.96
C GLN A 75 -4.36 22.61 -10.50
N PHE A 76 -5.11 23.29 -9.64
CA PHE A 76 -5.97 24.41 -10.00
C PHE A 76 -5.32 25.79 -9.79
N GLU A 77 -4.03 25.84 -9.45
CA GLU A 77 -3.29 27.08 -9.22
C GLU A 77 -3.34 28.04 -10.43
N ALA A 78 -3.30 27.49 -11.65
CA ALA A 78 -3.36 28.26 -12.90
C ALA A 78 -4.79 28.60 -13.38
N ILE A 79 -5.83 28.19 -12.64
CA ILE A 79 -7.25 28.38 -12.98
C ILE A 79 -7.84 29.56 -12.18
N SER A 80 -9.05 30.02 -12.52
CA SER A 80 -9.70 31.14 -11.83
C SER A 80 -9.84 30.90 -10.32
N LYS A 81 -9.77 32.00 -9.55
CA LYS A 81 -9.90 31.96 -8.09
C LYS A 81 -11.22 31.37 -7.63
N GLU A 82 -12.29 31.53 -8.39
CA GLU A 82 -13.61 30.96 -8.08
C GLU A 82 -13.55 29.43 -8.03
N VAL A 83 -12.73 28.80 -8.88
CA VAL A 83 -12.55 27.34 -8.88
C VAL A 83 -11.72 26.89 -7.68
N GLN A 84 -10.68 27.66 -7.31
CA GLN A 84 -9.86 27.37 -6.13
C GLN A 84 -10.69 27.40 -4.83
N GLU A 85 -11.61 28.37 -4.70
CA GLU A 85 -12.52 28.46 -3.56
C GLU A 85 -13.50 27.26 -3.46
N MET A 86 -13.74 26.53 -4.56
CA MET A 86 -14.58 25.34 -4.56
C MET A 86 -13.84 24.05 -4.15
N VAL A 87 -12.50 24.04 -4.18
CA VAL A 87 -11.69 22.83 -3.93
C VAL A 87 -12.02 22.15 -2.58
N PRO A 88 -12.12 22.87 -1.45
CA PRO A 88 -12.42 22.22 -0.16
C PRO A 88 -13.79 21.53 -0.14
N LYS A 89 -14.78 22.11 -0.83
CA LYS A 89 -16.13 21.50 -0.96
C LYS A 89 -16.09 20.26 -1.84
N LEU A 90 -15.33 20.31 -2.93
CA LEU A 90 -15.16 19.18 -3.85
C LEU A 90 -14.48 17.99 -3.16
N VAL A 91 -13.40 18.22 -2.41
CA VAL A 91 -12.73 17.18 -1.61
C VAL A 91 -13.67 16.57 -0.58
N SER A 92 -14.46 17.41 0.10
CA SER A 92 -15.45 16.93 1.08
C SER A 92 -16.48 15.99 0.44
N MET A 93 -17.00 16.37 -0.72
CA MET A 93 -17.97 15.57 -1.47
C MET A 93 -17.36 14.24 -1.93
N LEU A 94 -16.14 14.27 -2.49
CA LEU A 94 -15.44 13.07 -2.95
C LEU A 94 -15.22 12.07 -1.81
N LEU A 95 -14.74 12.53 -0.65
CA LEU A 95 -14.49 11.66 0.50
C LEU A 95 -15.79 11.06 1.05
N GLN A 96 -16.87 11.85 1.12
CA GLN A 96 -18.19 11.36 1.54
C GLN A 96 -18.74 10.31 0.57
N LEU A 97 -18.61 10.56 -0.74
CA LEU A 97 -19.04 9.61 -1.76
C LEU A 97 -18.24 8.31 -1.69
N TYR A 98 -16.92 8.41 -1.53
CA TYR A 98 -16.04 7.25 -1.39
C TYR A 98 -16.41 6.40 -0.17
N GLN A 99 -16.67 7.03 0.98
CA GLN A 99 -17.11 6.34 2.18
C GLN A 99 -18.46 5.65 1.95
N HIS A 100 -19.42 6.35 1.33
CA HIS A 100 -20.73 5.80 1.01
C HIS A 100 -20.64 4.57 0.09
N ILE A 101 -19.82 4.63 -0.96
CA ILE A 101 -19.61 3.51 -1.88
C ILE A 101 -18.96 2.32 -1.17
N THR A 102 -17.95 2.59 -0.33
CA THR A 102 -17.24 1.55 0.41
C THR A 102 -18.16 0.80 1.37
N ASP A 103 -19.10 1.51 2.01
CA ASP A 103 -20.07 0.93 2.94
C ASP A 103 -21.20 0.19 2.22
N THR A 104 -21.67 0.73 1.07
CA THR A 104 -22.82 0.17 0.34
C THR A 104 -22.45 -0.99 -0.60
N MET A 105 -21.20 -1.07 -1.04
CA MET A 105 -20.74 -2.05 -2.04
C MET A 105 -19.59 -2.92 -1.52
N PRO A 106 -19.77 -3.72 -0.46
CA PRO A 106 -18.71 -4.63 0.00
C PRO A 106 -18.47 -5.76 -1.00
N ALA A 107 -17.23 -6.26 -1.04
CA ALA A 107 -16.88 -7.47 -1.78
C ALA A 107 -17.72 -8.66 -1.27
N THR A 108 -18.43 -9.32 -2.18
CA THR A 108 -19.17 -10.56 -1.93
C THR A 108 -18.67 -11.66 -2.85
N PRO A 109 -18.93 -12.95 -2.58
CA PRO A 109 -18.53 -14.02 -3.49
C PRO A 109 -19.03 -13.83 -4.94
N ALA A 110 -20.23 -13.28 -5.11
CA ALA A 110 -20.79 -12.93 -6.42
C ALA A 110 -20.16 -11.65 -7.03
N LYS A 111 -19.64 -10.74 -6.19
CA LYS A 111 -19.05 -9.45 -6.59
C LYS A 111 -17.68 -9.24 -5.93
N PHE A 112 -16.76 -10.16 -6.21
CA PHE A 112 -15.42 -10.14 -5.59
C PHE A 112 -14.55 -8.97 -6.07
N HIS A 113 -14.94 -8.29 -7.15
CA HIS A 113 -14.23 -7.15 -7.74
C HIS A 113 -14.54 -5.82 -7.05
N TYR A 114 -15.44 -5.78 -6.06
CA TYR A 114 -15.73 -4.57 -5.27
C TYR A 114 -14.65 -4.35 -4.21
N ILE A 115 -13.49 -3.87 -4.64
CA ILE A 115 -12.33 -3.57 -3.80
C ILE A 115 -11.97 -2.10 -3.98
N PHE A 116 -12.39 -1.28 -3.02
CA PHE A 116 -12.08 0.15 -3.01
C PHE A 116 -10.80 0.43 -2.21
N ASN A 117 -9.95 1.28 -2.75
CA ASN A 117 -8.67 1.67 -2.18
C ASN A 117 -8.38 3.15 -2.44
N LEU A 118 -7.34 3.71 -1.82
CA LEU A 118 -7.01 5.13 -1.96
C LEU A 118 -6.59 5.55 -3.38
N ARG A 119 -6.33 4.63 -4.31
CA ARG A 119 -6.06 4.97 -5.71
C ARG A 119 -7.33 5.31 -6.49
N ASP A 120 -8.49 4.93 -5.97
CA ASP A 120 -9.78 5.26 -6.57
C ASP A 120 -10.23 6.69 -6.22
N LEU A 121 -9.53 7.33 -5.27
CA LEU A 121 -9.65 8.74 -4.87
C LEU A 121 -8.54 9.57 -5.54
#